data_AF-A0A9D7NLW3-F1
#
_entry.id   AF-A0A9D7NLW3-F1
#
_cell.length_a   1.000
_cell.length_b   1.000
_cell.length_c   1.000
_cell.angle_alpha   90.00
_cell.angle_beta   90.00
_cell.angle_gamma   90.00
#
_symmetry.space_group_name_H-M   'P 1'
#
loop_
_entity.id
_entity.type
_entity.pdbx_description
1 polymer ?
#
loop_
_entity_poly.entity_id
_entity_poly.type
_entity_poly.pdbx_seq_one_letter_code
_entity_poly.pdbx_strand_id
1 'polypeptide(L)'
;MELMLNQKLLPVILLGLLLLTSLLWMEPLSNELSNAPVLSMTPWESWEEMVQEPVEESASSAANGGNPQHNKLRDEIERAKSQLSKKDYKAAKSNYRKMLEHLEKLKNYKRDPLKFDNQNFLKNAPSGQIRQKIIDARVAHLEQEIQTFYHNILKIINH
;
A
#
# COMPACT_ATOMS: atom_id res chain seq x y z
N MET A 1 -69.07 0.57 24.97
CA MET A 1 -68.31 -0.64 25.37
C MET A 1 -67.22 -0.84 24.35
N GLU A 2 -66.00 -0.91 24.87
CA GLU A 2 -64.74 -0.53 24.23
C GLU A 2 -64.34 -1.43 23.07
N LEU A 3 -63.93 -0.81 21.97
CA LEU A 3 -63.18 -1.46 20.89
C LEU A 3 -61.76 -1.70 21.38
N MET A 4 -61.49 -2.90 21.89
CA MET A 4 -60.15 -3.34 22.28
C MET A 4 -59.28 -3.50 21.03
N LEU A 5 -58.44 -2.49 20.82
CA LEU A 5 -57.41 -2.39 19.80
C LEU A 5 -56.35 -3.49 20.02
N ASN A 6 -56.15 -4.33 19.01
CA ASN A 6 -55.23 -5.46 19.04
C ASN A 6 -53.76 -4.98 19.10
N GLN A 7 -53.13 -5.16 20.25
CA GLN A 7 -51.81 -4.64 20.65
C GLN A 7 -50.58 -5.26 19.95
N LYS A 8 -50.73 -6.08 18.91
CA LYS A 8 -49.59 -6.74 18.24
C LYS A 8 -49.25 -6.18 16.85
N LEU A 9 -49.92 -5.12 16.41
CA LEU A 9 -49.68 -4.46 15.11
C LEU A 9 -49.26 -2.98 15.25
N LEU A 10 -48.76 -2.57 16.42
CA LEU A 10 -48.36 -1.17 16.69
C LEU A 10 -46.86 -0.84 16.77
N PRO A 11 -45.87 -1.77 16.74
CA PRO A 11 -44.47 -1.31 16.67
C PRO A 11 -44.00 -1.01 15.24
N VAL A 12 -44.71 -1.46 14.20
CA VAL A 12 -44.26 -1.28 12.81
C VAL A 12 -44.52 0.13 12.28
N ILE A 13 -45.47 0.88 12.87
CA ILE A 13 -45.80 2.25 12.42
C ILE A 13 -45.16 3.32 13.30
N LEU A 14 -44.80 3.02 14.56
CA LEU A 14 -44.13 4.00 15.45
C LEU A 14 -42.59 4.01 15.32
N LEU A 15 -41.96 2.99 14.74
CA LEU A 15 -40.53 3.04 14.39
C LEU A 15 -40.25 3.80 13.08
N GLY A 16 -41.28 4.09 12.29
CA GLY A 16 -41.16 4.86 11.05
C GLY A 16 -41.12 6.38 11.22
N LEU A 17 -41.44 6.90 12.42
CA LEU A 17 -41.53 8.35 12.68
C LEU A 17 -40.51 8.86 13.71
N LEU A 18 -39.51 8.05 14.05
CA LEU A 18 -38.39 8.44 14.93
C LEU A 18 -37.02 8.33 14.23
N LEU A 19 -37.02 8.34 12.89
CA LEU A 19 -35.83 8.43 12.04
C LEU A 19 -35.97 9.55 10.99
N LEU A 20 -36.77 10.58 11.25
CA LEU A 20 -36.96 11.71 10.34
C LEU A 20 -36.57 13.08 10.94
N THR A 21 -36.07 13.12 12.18
CA THR A 21 -35.59 14.38 12.81
C THR A 21 -34.09 14.40 13.10
N SER A 22 -33.34 13.34 12.77
CA SER A 22 -31.87 13.35 12.81
C SER A 22 -31.21 13.69 11.46
N LEU A 23 -32.01 13.93 10.41
CA LEU A 23 -31.54 14.29 9.06
C LEU A 23 -31.42 15.80 8.81
N LEU A 24 -31.31 16.61 9.86
CA LEU A 24 -31.21 18.06 9.73
C LEU A 24 -29.98 18.66 10.42
N TRP A 25 -28.92 17.89 10.62
CA TRP A 25 -27.56 18.38 10.90
C TRP A 25 -26.53 17.34 10.43
N MET A 26 -26.56 16.98 9.16
CA MET A 26 -25.36 16.49 8.49
C MET A 26 -25.13 17.41 7.30
N GLU A 27 -24.22 18.35 7.48
CA GLU A 27 -23.58 19.00 6.36
C GLU A 27 -23.06 17.92 5.41
N PRO A 28 -23.13 18.12 4.08
CA PRO A 28 -22.54 17.19 3.15
C PRO A 28 -21.04 17.15 3.43
N LEU A 29 -20.57 16.06 4.07
CA LEU A 29 -19.15 15.73 4.14
C LEU A 29 -18.68 15.21 2.78
N SER A 30 -19.00 15.96 1.74
CA SER A 30 -18.52 15.83 0.39
C SER A 30 -18.01 17.20 -0.01
N ASN A 31 -16.70 17.40 0.20
CA ASN A 31 -15.77 18.18 -0.64
C ASN A 31 -14.47 18.63 0.08
N GLU A 32 -14.16 18.09 1.26
CA GLU A 32 -12.89 18.37 1.97
C GLU A 32 -11.94 17.15 1.98
N LEU A 33 -12.00 16.30 0.95
CA LEU A 33 -11.00 15.25 0.70
C LEU A 33 -10.28 15.42 -0.65
N SER A 34 -10.56 16.49 -1.39
CA SER A 34 -9.89 16.81 -2.66
C SER A 34 -8.73 17.80 -2.52
N ASN A 35 -8.51 18.39 -1.34
CA ASN A 35 -7.48 19.41 -1.10
C ASN A 35 -6.57 19.12 0.10
N ALA A 36 -6.56 17.89 0.63
CA ALA A 36 -5.41 17.49 1.44
C ALA A 36 -4.18 17.71 0.55
N PRO A 37 -3.14 18.42 1.00
CA PRO A 37 -1.90 18.48 0.26
C PRO A 37 -1.44 17.03 0.14
N VAL A 38 -1.68 16.45 -1.05
CA VAL A 38 -0.93 15.30 -1.54
C VAL A 38 0.49 15.72 -1.24
N LEU A 39 1.12 15.07 -0.27
CA LEU A 39 2.46 15.38 0.17
C LEU A 39 3.33 15.25 -1.08
N SER A 40 3.47 16.36 -1.79
CA SER A 40 4.32 16.55 -2.94
C SER A 40 5.72 16.73 -2.38
N MET A 41 6.20 15.69 -1.69
CA MET A 41 7.63 15.41 -1.72
C MET A 41 7.90 14.88 -3.12
N THR A 42 8.94 15.43 -3.73
CA THR A 42 9.37 15.10 -5.10
C THR A 42 9.22 13.60 -5.34
N PRO A 43 8.44 13.19 -6.37
CA PRO A 43 8.30 11.79 -6.74
C PRO A 43 9.71 11.22 -6.85
N TRP A 44 9.94 10.07 -6.27
CA TRP A 44 11.26 9.47 -6.20
C TRP A 44 11.75 8.94 -7.59
N GLU A 45 11.39 9.61 -8.68
CA GLU A 45 11.55 9.19 -10.08
C GLU A 45 11.13 7.72 -10.25
N SER A 46 9.80 7.58 -10.17
CA SER A 46 8.98 6.44 -10.56
C SER A 46 9.47 5.06 -10.10
N TRP A 47 8.75 4.46 -9.14
CA TRP A 47 8.89 3.02 -8.88
C TRP A 47 8.66 2.18 -10.15
N GLU A 48 7.96 2.70 -11.18
CA GLU A 48 7.90 2.06 -12.50
C GLU A 48 9.24 2.06 -13.25
N GLU A 49 10.07 3.10 -13.15
CA GLU A 49 11.43 3.12 -13.71
C GLU A 49 12.36 2.12 -13.00
N MET A 50 12.08 1.79 -11.73
CA MET A 50 12.77 0.72 -11.01
C MET A 50 12.24 -0.69 -11.27
N VAL A 51 11.06 -0.80 -11.86
CA VAL A 51 10.37 -2.07 -12.15
C VAL A 51 10.44 -2.45 -13.64
N GLN A 52 10.77 -1.53 -14.56
CA GLN A 52 10.96 -1.74 -16.01
C GLN A 52 12.46 -1.80 -16.40
N GLU A 53 13.00 -2.64 -17.30
CA GLU A 53 12.53 -3.56 -18.36
C GLU A 53 13.41 -4.86 -18.44
N PRO A 54 13.50 -5.61 -19.57
CA PRO A 54 12.66 -6.72 -20.01
C PRO A 54 13.26 -8.10 -19.66
N VAL A 55 12.38 -9.11 -19.62
CA VAL A 55 12.77 -10.52 -19.66
C VAL A 55 13.18 -10.83 -21.10
N GLU A 56 14.47 -10.79 -21.41
CA GLU A 56 15.02 -11.44 -22.60
C GLU A 56 16.19 -12.32 -22.11
N GLU A 57 15.87 -13.59 -21.95
CA GLU A 57 16.80 -14.69 -21.76
C GLU A 57 17.62 -14.84 -23.04
N SER A 58 18.89 -14.39 -23.02
CA SER A 58 19.89 -14.91 -23.95
C SER A 58 21.25 -15.01 -23.28
N ALA A 59 21.89 -16.14 -23.51
CA ALA A 59 22.97 -16.67 -22.73
C ALA A 59 24.29 -15.88 -22.85
N SER A 60 25.10 -16.08 -21.80
CA SER A 60 26.54 -15.83 -21.70
C SER A 60 26.99 -14.48 -21.14
N SER A 61 27.89 -14.62 -20.17
CA SER A 61 28.94 -13.66 -19.79
C SER A 61 28.62 -12.73 -18.62
N ALA A 62 29.42 -12.91 -17.58
CA ALA A 62 29.41 -12.14 -16.34
C ALA A 62 29.75 -10.66 -16.60
N ALA A 63 28.76 -9.78 -16.48
CA ALA A 63 28.97 -8.35 -16.26
C ALA A 63 27.68 -7.72 -15.70
N ASN A 64 27.54 -7.73 -14.38
CA ASN A 64 26.89 -6.71 -13.55
C ASN A 64 25.70 -5.92 -14.17
N GLY A 65 24.61 -6.61 -14.50
CA GLY A 65 23.35 -6.00 -14.99
C GLY A 65 22.39 -5.62 -13.86
N GLY A 66 22.85 -4.85 -12.87
CA GLY A 66 21.99 -4.33 -11.80
C GLY A 66 21.42 -2.95 -12.16
N ASN A 67 20.13 -2.73 -11.91
CA ASN A 67 19.49 -1.40 -12.04
C ASN A 67 20.35 -0.32 -11.34
N PRO A 68 20.73 0.78 -12.03
CA PRO A 68 21.70 1.77 -11.54
C PRO A 68 21.31 2.43 -10.21
N GLN A 69 20.02 2.55 -9.90
CA GLN A 69 19.56 3.23 -8.68
C GLN A 69 19.62 2.34 -7.43
N HIS A 70 19.33 1.05 -7.58
CA HIS A 70 19.58 0.03 -6.55
C HIS A 70 21.06 -0.01 -6.18
N ASN A 71 21.93 0.05 -7.19
CA ASN A 71 23.37 0.06 -6.98
C ASN A 71 23.80 1.28 -6.16
N LYS A 72 23.19 2.46 -6.37
CA LYS A 72 23.52 3.67 -5.61
C LYS A 72 23.30 3.53 -4.10
N LEU A 73 22.14 3.04 -3.66
CA LEU A 73 21.86 2.90 -2.22
C LEU A 73 22.76 1.83 -1.56
N ARG A 74 23.03 0.73 -2.26
CA ARG A 74 24.02 -0.25 -1.79
C ARG A 74 25.41 0.35 -1.69
N ASP A 75 25.83 1.13 -2.67
CA ASP A 75 27.13 1.76 -2.66
C ASP A 75 27.22 2.78 -1.51
N GLU A 76 26.15 3.50 -1.19
CA GLU A 76 26.06 4.37 -0.01
C GLU A 76 26.21 3.58 1.30
N ILE A 77 25.53 2.44 1.44
CA ILE A 77 25.69 1.55 2.61
C ILE A 77 27.13 1.03 2.73
N GLU A 78 27.75 0.62 1.62
CA GLU A 78 29.13 0.09 1.63
C GLU A 78 30.16 1.20 1.90
N ARG A 79 29.94 2.43 1.42
CA ARG A 79 30.78 3.61 1.77
C ARG A 79 30.67 3.95 3.26
N ALA A 80 29.48 3.88 3.85
CA ALA A 80 29.26 4.16 5.27
C ALA A 80 29.83 3.08 6.21
N LYS A 81 30.23 1.91 5.70
CA LYS A 81 30.67 0.75 6.49
C LYS A 81 31.77 1.05 7.51
N SER A 82 32.75 1.90 7.17
CA SER A 82 33.86 2.24 8.07
C SER A 82 33.45 3.19 9.21
N GLN A 83 32.33 3.91 9.03
CA GLN A 83 31.81 4.90 9.97
C GLN A 83 30.74 4.30 10.91
N LEU A 84 30.15 3.17 10.52
CA LEU A 84 29.08 2.51 11.27
C LEU A 84 29.59 1.45 12.23
N SER A 85 28.84 1.24 13.32
CA SER A 85 29.02 0.06 14.15
C SER A 85 28.71 -1.21 13.36
N LYS A 86 29.31 -2.35 13.75
CA LYS A 86 29.02 -3.67 13.13
C LYS A 86 27.53 -4.02 13.18
N LYS A 87 26.82 -3.58 14.21
CA LYS A 87 25.38 -3.82 14.39
C LYS A 87 24.57 -2.99 13.39
N ASP A 88 24.91 -1.71 13.26
CA ASP A 88 24.17 -0.77 12.40
C ASP A 88 24.38 -1.08 10.92
N TYR A 89 25.62 -1.38 10.53
CA TYR A 89 25.91 -1.85 9.17
C TYR A 89 25.12 -3.13 8.81
N LYS A 90 25.03 -4.10 9.73
CA LYS A 90 24.19 -5.30 9.52
C LYS A 90 22.71 -4.95 9.41
N ALA A 91 22.23 -3.99 10.21
CA ALA A 91 20.85 -3.54 10.16
C ALA A 91 20.54 -2.84 8.83
N ALA A 92 21.43 -1.97 8.33
CA ALA A 92 21.28 -1.32 7.03
C ALA A 92 21.18 -2.35 5.89
N LYS A 93 22.09 -3.34 5.85
CA LYS A 93 22.03 -4.43 4.86
C LYS A 93 20.76 -5.27 4.95
N SER A 94 20.29 -5.54 6.17
CA SER A 94 19.05 -6.30 6.38
C SER A 94 17.83 -5.53 5.86
N ASN A 95 17.71 -4.24 6.18
CA ASN A 95 16.65 -3.38 5.65
C ASN A 95 16.72 -3.30 4.12
N TYR A 96 17.92 -3.16 3.55
CA TYR A 96 18.12 -3.15 2.11
C TYR A 96 17.64 -4.42 1.42
N ARG A 97 17.95 -5.59 1.98
CA ARG A 97 17.48 -6.87 1.44
C ARG A 97 15.95 -6.98 1.51
N LYS A 98 15.34 -6.54 2.62
CA LYS A 98 13.87 -6.51 2.74
C LYS A 98 13.22 -5.56 1.74
N MET A 99 13.82 -4.40 1.50
CA MET A 99 13.37 -3.44 0.49
C MET A 99 13.29 -4.11 -0.89
N LEU A 100 14.33 -4.87 -1.26
CA LEU A 100 14.37 -5.62 -2.52
C LEU A 100 13.32 -6.71 -2.62
N GLU A 101 13.15 -7.49 -1.55
CA GLU A 101 12.13 -8.53 -1.49
C GLU A 101 10.72 -7.94 -1.71
N HIS A 102 10.46 -6.73 -1.20
CA HIS A 102 9.17 -6.06 -1.37
C HIS A 102 9.02 -5.39 -2.74
N LEU A 103 10.09 -4.87 -3.33
CA LEU A 103 10.12 -4.39 -4.72
C LEU A 103 9.73 -5.51 -5.69
N GLU A 104 10.36 -6.68 -5.56
CA GLU A 104 10.05 -7.82 -6.43
C GLU A 104 8.63 -8.35 -6.19
N LYS A 105 8.15 -8.33 -4.95
CA LYS A 105 6.78 -8.68 -4.61
C LYS A 105 5.79 -7.70 -5.25
N LEU A 106 6.05 -6.40 -5.21
CA LEU A 106 5.23 -5.36 -5.83
C LEU A 106 5.17 -5.55 -7.34
N LYS A 107 6.31 -5.76 -7.99
CA LYS A 107 6.40 -6.05 -9.43
C LYS A 107 5.54 -7.25 -9.81
N ASN A 108 5.71 -8.37 -9.11
CA ASN A 108 4.94 -9.57 -9.42
C ASN A 108 3.45 -9.41 -9.12
N TYR A 109 3.09 -8.72 -8.03
CA TYR A 109 1.71 -8.48 -7.66
C TYR A 109 1.00 -7.58 -8.69
N LYS A 110 1.63 -6.49 -9.15
CA LYS A 110 1.08 -5.62 -10.20
C LYS A 110 0.85 -6.39 -11.52
N ARG A 111 1.70 -7.38 -11.83
CA ARG A 111 1.58 -8.21 -13.05
C ARG A 111 0.44 -9.22 -12.99
N ASP A 112 0.28 -9.91 -11.85
CA ASP A 112 -0.76 -10.91 -11.67
C ASP A 112 -1.25 -10.93 -10.20
N PRO A 113 -2.20 -10.05 -9.84
CA PRO A 113 -2.72 -9.98 -8.48
C PRO A 113 -3.40 -11.27 -8.02
N LEU A 114 -4.04 -12.00 -8.93
CA LEU A 114 -4.80 -13.23 -8.63
C LEU A 114 -3.86 -14.37 -8.20
N LYS A 115 -2.64 -14.43 -8.71
CA LYS A 115 -1.62 -15.39 -8.26
C LYS A 115 -1.32 -15.28 -6.75
N PHE A 116 -1.53 -14.12 -6.15
CA PHE A 116 -1.28 -13.88 -4.73
C PHE A 116 -2.55 -13.96 -3.87
N ASP A 117 -3.68 -14.31 -4.48
CA ASP A 117 -5.00 -14.33 -3.83
C ASP A 117 -5.31 -15.68 -3.15
N ASN A 118 -4.47 -16.09 -2.19
CA ASN A 118 -4.61 -17.39 -1.50
C ASN A 118 -5.94 -17.54 -0.75
N GLN A 119 -6.56 -16.42 -0.34
CA GLN A 119 -7.81 -16.39 0.41
C GLN A 119 -9.03 -16.08 -0.48
N ASN A 120 -8.87 -16.03 -1.80
CA ASN A 120 -9.92 -15.73 -2.78
C ASN A 120 -10.61 -14.36 -2.55
N PHE A 121 -9.95 -13.38 -1.94
CA PHE A 121 -10.50 -12.03 -1.74
C PHE A 121 -10.73 -11.30 -3.06
N LEU A 122 -9.82 -11.45 -4.02
CA LEU A 122 -9.97 -10.86 -5.35
C LEU A 122 -10.98 -11.66 -6.16
N LYS A 123 -10.88 -12.98 -6.15
CA LYS A 123 -11.79 -13.88 -6.88
C LYS A 123 -13.24 -13.68 -6.47
N ASN A 124 -13.51 -13.56 -5.17
CA ASN A 124 -14.86 -13.42 -4.60
C ASN A 124 -15.29 -11.96 -4.39
N ALA A 125 -14.53 -10.99 -4.91
CA ALA A 125 -14.88 -9.57 -4.77
C ALA A 125 -16.30 -9.29 -5.33
N PRO A 126 -17.18 -8.59 -4.60
CA PRO A 126 -18.58 -8.36 -5.01
C PRO A 126 -18.75 -7.62 -6.33
N SER A 127 -17.74 -6.83 -6.73
CA SER A 127 -17.71 -6.12 -8.00
C SER A 127 -16.27 -5.86 -8.42
N GLY A 128 -16.08 -5.50 -9.70
CA GLY A 128 -14.77 -5.10 -10.22
C GLY A 128 -14.20 -3.88 -9.49
N GLN A 129 -15.05 -2.94 -9.05
CA GLN A 129 -14.61 -1.77 -8.29
C GLN A 129 -14.05 -2.15 -6.92
N ILE A 130 -14.71 -3.06 -6.20
CA ILE A 130 -14.21 -3.55 -4.90
C ILE A 130 -12.92 -4.34 -5.10
N ARG A 131 -12.84 -5.16 -6.16
CA ARG A 131 -11.60 -5.87 -6.51
C ARG A 131 -10.45 -4.89 -6.72
N GLN A 132 -10.67 -3.82 -7.48
CA GLN A 132 -9.66 -2.82 -7.75
C GLN A 132 -9.21 -2.11 -6.45
N LYS A 133 -10.15 -1.72 -5.58
CA LYS A 133 -9.80 -1.14 -4.27
C LYS A 133 -8.91 -2.04 -3.42
N ILE A 134 -9.14 -3.36 -3.44
CA ILE A 134 -8.29 -4.33 -2.72
C ILE A 134 -6.88 -4.36 -3.32
N ILE A 135 -6.78 -4.40 -4.65
CA ILE A 135 -5.50 -4.37 -5.36
C ILE A 135 -4.73 -3.09 -5.04
N ASP A 136 -5.39 -1.94 -5.16
CA ASP A 136 -4.80 -0.62 -4.90
C ASP A 136 -4.33 -0.50 -3.45
N ALA A 137 -5.15 -0.93 -2.49
CA ALA A 137 -4.77 -0.94 -1.07
C ALA A 137 -3.54 -1.81 -0.82
N ARG A 138 -3.43 -2.96 -1.50
CA ARG A 138 -2.27 -3.84 -1.37
C ARG A 138 -1.02 -3.24 -2.01
N VAL A 139 -1.15 -2.60 -3.17
CA VAL A 139 -0.06 -1.86 -3.83
C VAL A 139 0.45 -0.76 -2.90
N ALA A 140 -0.44 0.09 -2.37
CA ALA A 140 -0.09 1.18 -1.48
C ALA A 140 0.63 0.66 -0.21
N HIS A 141 0.17 -0.46 0.36
CA HIS A 141 0.82 -1.07 1.51
C HIS A 141 2.26 -1.51 1.20
N LEU A 142 2.47 -2.21 0.07
CA LEU A 142 3.82 -2.63 -0.34
C LEU A 142 4.73 -1.42 -0.58
N GLU A 143 4.24 -0.37 -1.22
CA GLU A 143 4.98 0.88 -1.44
C GLU A 143 5.37 1.54 -0.10
N GLN A 144 4.46 1.57 0.87
CA GLN A 144 4.74 2.07 2.21
C GLN A 144 5.80 1.23 2.95
N GLU A 145 5.75 -0.09 2.85
CA GLU A 145 6.77 -0.98 3.44
C GLU A 145 8.16 -0.69 2.84
N ILE A 146 8.24 -0.53 1.51
CA ILE A 146 9.48 -0.23 0.81
C ILE A 146 10.06 1.12 1.25
N GLN A 147 9.23 2.16 1.31
CA GLN A 147 9.63 3.48 1.83
C GLN A 147 10.12 3.42 3.27
N THR A 148 9.47 2.62 4.11
CA THR A 148 9.88 2.42 5.50
C THR A 148 11.29 1.82 5.58
N PHE A 149 11.58 0.79 4.79
CA PHE A 149 12.93 0.22 4.74
C PHE A 149 13.96 1.22 4.23
N TYR A 150 13.63 1.99 3.20
CA TYR A 150 14.49 3.04 2.67
C TYR A 150 14.84 4.10 3.73
N HIS A 151 13.84 4.65 4.41
CA HIS A 151 14.07 5.63 5.49
C HIS A 151 14.89 5.05 6.64
N ASN A 152 14.66 3.79 7.00
CA ASN A 152 15.46 3.13 8.04
C ASN A 152 16.93 3.01 7.63
N ILE A 153 17.22 2.71 6.35
CA ILE A 153 18.59 2.69 5.82
C ILE A 153 19.20 4.08 5.93
N LEU A 154 18.53 5.11 5.43
CA LEU A 154 19.02 6.49 5.48
C LEU A 154 19.31 6.94 6.91
N LYS A 155 18.41 6.65 7.84
CA LYS A 155 18.58 6.96 9.26
C LYS A 155 19.81 6.27 9.86
N ILE A 156 20.13 5.06 9.41
CA ILE A 156 21.30 4.33 9.88
C ILE A 156 22.59 4.91 9.29
N ILE A 157 22.63 5.21 7.99
CA ILE A 157 23.88 5.60 7.32
C ILE A 157 24.24 7.08 7.49
N ASN A 158 23.29 7.94 7.87
CA ASN A 158 23.48 9.39 8.03
C ASN A 158 23.54 9.85 9.50
N HIS A 159 23.60 8.93 10.45
CA HIS A 159 23.64 9.19 11.89
C HIS A 159 24.98 8.77 12.47
#